data_AF-A0A2E1M3Y3-F1
#
_entry.id   AF-A0A2E1M3Y3-F1
#
_cell.length_a   1.000
_cell.length_b   1.000
_cell.length_c   1.000
_cell.angle_alpha   90.00
_cell.angle_beta   90.00
_cell.angle_gamma   90.00
#
_symmetry.space_group_name_H-M   'P 1'
#
loop_
_entity.id
_entity.type
_entity.pdbx_description
1 polymer ?
#
loop_
_entity_poly.entity_id
_entity_poly.type
_entity_poly.pdbx_seq_one_letter_code
_entity_poly.pdbx_strand_id
1 'polypeptide(L)'
;MSQAPGISHTEHGAAILGTLRRELGETKYDRWLGNASAIVQTTEGDDNHQTVVIEVENAFAARWVETKFIPELRTACKGLRSERTPPWRICVRQNVEEHNNEGEGATAQKSSDFQERDHGAAGHDSAETIGTDPSSNSNRMGTGPSSEWTPQRLATPQRQPNRANAGRMAAYRQLEHFVEGPSNQLAYRSVCRLLEDPQHASPMSPLFLHGDCGVGKTHLLQGAVRAASTQFSRVRYYSAEQFTNEYIRAVREHDLERFRQQLRTLDLLAIDDVHFFSHKEGTQNEFLHMLDACLLHGTKLLLAGDGHPNRFKAFSRALSSRCVSGMVVHIESPDVNTRLAIVNHLASRRGLRLEPAAATLVVERTLGTVRELEGALTRLDAMSRLENSGDVIGLQLVTRTLGAAATPRPVRPADVVNAVCEALNIPRHELLGNSRHRRITLARGVSAYLLRDLTTLSWPEIAHQLGRERHSTVHGAAKRITKALELDESTQALPEQGEVPMRLLIDRVRRNALQAERR
;
A
#
# COMPACT_ATOMS: atom_id res chain seq x y z
N MET A 1 -48.07 -13.23 35.63
CA MET A 1 -46.67 -13.52 35.31
C MET A 1 -45.92 -12.20 35.39
N SER A 2 -45.10 -12.05 36.43
CA SER A 2 -44.45 -10.81 36.83
C SER A 2 -43.40 -10.41 35.79
N GLN A 3 -43.57 -9.24 35.14
CA GLN A 3 -42.48 -8.62 34.40
C GLN A 3 -41.48 -8.06 35.42
N ALA A 4 -40.28 -8.64 35.43
CA ALA A 4 -39.16 -8.12 36.19
C ALA A 4 -38.81 -6.70 35.68
N PRO A 5 -38.43 -5.77 36.57
CA PRO A 5 -38.16 -4.37 36.19
C PRO A 5 -36.98 -4.31 35.21
N GLY A 6 -37.18 -3.62 34.09
CA GLY A 6 -36.15 -3.39 33.07
C GLY A 6 -35.01 -2.56 33.65
N ILE A 7 -33.86 -3.20 33.85
CA ILE A 7 -32.60 -2.56 34.22
C ILE A 7 -32.20 -1.63 33.05
N SER A 8 -32.02 -0.34 33.33
CA SER A 8 -31.71 0.68 32.33
C SER A 8 -30.37 0.40 31.61
N HIS A 9 -30.21 0.85 30.37
CA HIS A 9 -28.96 0.71 29.59
C HIS A 9 -27.72 1.26 30.32
N THR A 10 -27.93 2.21 31.23
CA THR A 10 -26.93 2.85 32.09
C THR A 10 -26.45 1.94 33.23
N GLU A 11 -27.33 1.13 33.82
CA GLU A 11 -26.99 0.19 34.90
C GLU A 11 -26.14 -0.98 34.40
N HIS A 12 -26.42 -1.46 33.18
CA HIS A 12 -25.58 -2.47 32.52
C HIS A 12 -24.17 -1.94 32.22
N GLY A 13 -24.06 -0.67 31.82
CA GLY A 13 -22.77 0.00 31.63
C GLY A 13 -21.93 0.07 32.91
N ALA A 14 -22.55 0.43 34.03
CA ALA A 14 -21.87 0.48 35.33
C ALA A 14 -21.37 -0.90 35.79
N ALA A 15 -22.13 -1.97 35.53
CA ALA A 15 -21.73 -3.34 35.85
C ALA A 15 -20.49 -3.81 35.04
N ILE A 16 -20.41 -3.43 33.77
CA ILE A 16 -19.26 -3.72 32.89
C ILE A 16 -18.00 -3.03 33.41
N LEU A 17 -18.10 -1.74 33.74
CA LEU A 17 -17.00 -0.97 34.31
C LEU A 17 -16.57 -1.50 35.68
N GLY A 18 -17.51 -1.90 36.53
CA GLY A 18 -17.22 -2.54 37.82
C GLY A 18 -16.50 -3.88 37.68
N THR A 19 -16.83 -4.67 36.66
CA THR A 19 -16.13 -5.93 36.37
C THR A 19 -14.73 -5.65 35.81
N LEU A 20 -14.58 -4.69 34.91
CA LEU A 20 -13.26 -4.25 34.41
C LEU A 20 -12.36 -3.73 35.54
N ARG A 21 -12.90 -2.99 36.51
CA ARG A 21 -12.14 -2.52 37.68
C ARG A 21 -11.59 -3.67 38.51
N ARG A 22 -12.36 -4.74 38.67
CA ARG A 22 -11.95 -5.93 39.43
C ARG A 22 -10.84 -6.72 38.71
N GLU A 23 -10.98 -6.90 37.39
CA GLU A 23 -10.03 -7.67 36.58
C GLU A 23 -8.70 -6.91 36.37
N LEU A 24 -8.76 -5.60 36.13
CA LEU A 24 -7.57 -4.77 35.88
C LEU A 24 -6.83 -4.39 37.17
N GLY A 25 -7.53 -4.34 38.30
CA GLY A 25 -7.04 -3.77 39.55
C GLY A 25 -7.07 -2.24 39.55
N GLU A 26 -7.13 -1.67 40.76
CA GLU A 26 -7.47 -0.25 41.00
C GLU A 26 -6.50 0.73 40.32
N THR A 27 -5.19 0.48 40.40
CA THR A 27 -4.17 1.33 39.79
C THR A 27 -4.21 1.37 38.26
N LYS A 28 -4.51 0.24 37.61
CA LYS A 28 -4.62 0.20 36.14
C LYS A 28 -5.96 0.76 35.68
N TYR A 29 -7.02 0.48 36.43
CA TYR A 29 -8.35 1.01 36.13
C TYR A 29 -8.35 2.53 36.20
N ASP A 30 -7.88 3.14 37.30
CA ASP A 30 -7.90 4.60 37.45
C ASP A 30 -7.07 5.30 36.37
N ARG A 31 -5.92 4.71 36.00
CA ARG A 31 -5.03 5.27 34.97
C ARG A 31 -5.63 5.29 33.57
N TRP A 32 -6.43 4.31 33.20
CA TRP A 32 -6.89 4.11 31.81
C TRP A 32 -8.39 4.23 31.61
N LEU A 33 -9.17 3.99 32.67
CA LEU A 33 -10.62 3.91 32.68
C LEU A 33 -11.25 4.71 33.85
N GLY A 34 -10.47 5.48 34.61
CA GLY A 34 -10.95 6.20 35.80
C GLY A 34 -12.12 7.15 35.50
N ASN A 35 -12.11 7.76 34.31
CA ASN A 35 -13.17 8.63 33.81
C ASN A 35 -14.06 7.97 32.74
N ALA A 36 -13.98 6.65 32.53
CA ALA A 36 -14.69 5.99 31.45
C ALA A 36 -16.21 5.89 31.72
N SER A 37 -17.01 6.03 30.67
CA SER A 37 -18.45 5.72 30.66
C SER A 37 -18.69 4.50 29.79
N ALA A 38 -19.65 3.64 30.13
CA ALA A 38 -20.06 2.53 29.29
C ALA A 38 -21.57 2.57 29.06
N ILE A 39 -22.00 2.31 27.82
CA ILE A 39 -23.40 2.30 27.42
C ILE A 39 -23.63 1.03 26.59
N VAL A 40 -24.69 0.30 26.90
CA VAL A 40 -25.13 -0.83 26.06
C VAL A 40 -26.15 -0.30 25.06
N GLN A 41 -25.85 -0.39 23.76
CA GLN A 41 -26.77 -0.01 22.69
C GLN A 41 -27.46 -1.25 22.12
N THR A 42 -28.79 -1.26 22.07
CA THR A 42 -29.59 -2.22 21.30
C THR A 42 -29.83 -1.67 19.91
N THR A 43 -29.66 -2.51 18.89
CA THR A 43 -29.97 -2.13 17.51
C THR A 43 -31.48 -2.26 17.30
N GLU A 44 -32.16 -1.21 16.82
CA GLU A 44 -33.61 -1.22 16.62
C GLU A 44 -34.04 -2.42 15.75
N GLY A 45 -34.90 -3.27 16.31
CA GLY A 45 -35.49 -4.43 15.61
C GLY A 45 -34.94 -5.81 16.00
N ASP A 46 -33.91 -5.90 16.84
CA ASP A 46 -33.43 -7.18 17.35
C ASP A 46 -32.85 -7.05 18.77
N ASP A 47 -33.66 -7.42 19.78
CA ASP A 47 -33.26 -7.44 21.20
C ASP A 47 -32.03 -8.33 21.48
N ASN A 48 -31.65 -9.17 20.51
CA ASN A 48 -30.54 -10.10 20.62
C ASN A 48 -29.17 -9.52 20.17
N HIS A 49 -29.15 -8.32 19.57
CA HIS A 49 -27.92 -7.67 19.09
C HIS A 49 -27.58 -6.41 19.91
N GLN A 50 -27.00 -6.63 21.09
CA GLN A 50 -26.45 -5.59 21.95
C GLN A 50 -24.99 -5.31 21.61
N THR A 51 -24.62 -4.03 21.52
CA THR A 51 -23.22 -3.60 21.39
C THR A 51 -22.82 -2.78 22.61
N VAL A 52 -21.69 -3.12 23.23
CA VAL A 52 -21.13 -2.37 24.37
C VAL A 52 -20.26 -1.24 23.86
N VAL A 53 -20.56 0.00 24.23
CA VAL A 53 -19.77 1.17 23.88
C VAL A 53 -19.08 1.67 25.14
N ILE A 54 -17.74 1.66 25.15
CA ILE A 54 -16.93 2.20 26.25
C ILE A 54 -16.30 3.51 25.77
N GLU A 55 -16.65 4.60 26.42
CA GLU A 55 -16.09 5.92 26.17
C GLU A 55 -14.96 6.21 27.14
N VAL A 56 -13.82 6.65 26.60
CA VAL A 56 -12.62 6.98 27.36
C VAL A 56 -12.15 8.39 27.04
N GLU A 57 -11.26 8.93 27.87
CA GLU A 57 -10.92 10.36 27.86
C GLU A 57 -10.13 10.82 26.63
N ASN A 58 -9.30 9.96 26.03
CA ASN A 58 -8.49 10.33 24.88
C ASN A 58 -8.19 9.14 23.95
N ALA A 59 -7.77 9.45 22.72
CA ALA A 59 -7.49 8.45 21.69
C ALA A 59 -6.36 7.48 22.07
N PHE A 60 -5.44 7.89 22.93
CA PHE A 60 -4.36 7.04 23.41
C PHE A 60 -4.88 5.97 24.38
N ALA A 61 -5.74 6.35 25.35
CA ALA A 61 -6.43 5.42 26.22
C ALA A 61 -7.32 4.45 25.42
N ALA A 62 -8.02 4.94 24.39
CA ALA A 62 -8.86 4.10 23.54
C ALA A 62 -8.06 2.98 22.87
N ARG A 63 -6.96 3.35 22.22
CA ARG A 63 -6.07 2.40 21.54
C ARG A 63 -5.37 1.45 22.52
N TRP A 64 -5.02 1.92 23.71
CA TRP A 64 -4.39 1.10 24.73
C TRP A 64 -5.35 0.04 25.28
N VAL A 65 -6.56 0.44 25.64
CA VAL A 65 -7.61 -0.47 26.14
C VAL A 65 -7.99 -1.51 25.07
N GLU A 66 -8.11 -1.08 23.81
CA GLU A 66 -8.46 -1.95 22.68
C GLU A 66 -7.40 -3.02 22.37
N THR A 67 -6.12 -2.73 22.64
CA THR A 67 -5.02 -3.65 22.31
C THR A 67 -4.50 -4.46 23.50
N LYS A 68 -4.60 -3.94 24.73
CA LYS A 68 -3.97 -4.55 25.91
C LYS A 68 -4.94 -5.21 26.87
N PHE A 69 -6.22 -4.84 26.87
CA PHE A 69 -7.22 -5.33 27.84
C PHE A 69 -8.31 -6.20 27.21
N ILE A 70 -8.01 -6.83 26.07
CA ILE A 70 -8.94 -7.70 25.33
C ILE A 70 -9.49 -8.86 26.20
N PRO A 71 -8.67 -9.58 27.00
CA PRO A 71 -9.18 -10.64 27.87
C PRO A 71 -10.18 -10.13 28.91
N GLU A 72 -9.88 -9.01 29.55
CA GLU A 72 -10.69 -8.39 30.59
C GLU A 72 -12.00 -7.82 30.02
N LEU A 73 -11.94 -7.20 28.84
CA LEU A 73 -13.13 -6.74 28.09
C LEU A 73 -14.06 -7.90 27.74
N ARG A 74 -13.50 -9.03 27.29
CA ARG A 74 -14.28 -10.22 26.99
C ARG A 74 -14.96 -10.79 28.23
N THR A 75 -14.26 -10.82 29.37
CA THR A 75 -14.84 -11.26 30.65
C THR A 75 -15.94 -10.33 31.13
N ALA A 76 -15.73 -9.01 31.04
CA ALA A 76 -16.73 -8.02 31.43
C ALA A 76 -17.98 -8.05 30.53
N CYS A 77 -17.82 -8.24 29.22
CA CYS A 77 -18.95 -8.30 28.28
C CYS A 77 -19.71 -9.63 28.35
N LYS A 78 -19.09 -10.73 28.80
CA LYS A 78 -19.76 -12.02 29.01
C LYS A 78 -20.82 -12.00 30.12
N GLY A 79 -20.76 -11.04 31.05
CA GLY A 79 -21.73 -10.88 32.13
C GLY A 79 -23.11 -10.37 31.68
N LEU A 80 -23.26 -9.99 30.41
CA LEU A 80 -24.54 -9.54 29.84
C LEU A 80 -25.42 -10.75 29.48
N ARG A 81 -26.74 -10.58 29.55
CA ARG A 81 -27.77 -11.63 29.37
C ARG A 81 -27.90 -12.13 27.92
N SER A 82 -26.80 -12.47 27.26
CA SER A 82 -26.77 -12.95 25.89
C SER A 82 -26.04 -14.31 25.84
N GLU A 83 -26.57 -15.27 25.07
CA GLU A 83 -25.93 -16.58 24.84
C GLU A 83 -24.55 -16.47 24.16
N ARG A 84 -24.22 -15.30 23.62
CA ARG A 84 -22.95 -14.96 22.97
C ARG A 84 -22.37 -13.67 23.57
N THR A 85 -21.04 -13.57 23.62
CA THR A 85 -20.38 -12.34 24.06
C THR A 85 -20.70 -11.22 23.08
N PRO A 86 -21.35 -10.13 23.51
CA PRO A 86 -21.71 -9.03 22.62
C PRO A 86 -20.44 -8.33 22.09
N PRO A 87 -20.47 -7.82 20.85
CA PRO A 87 -19.40 -6.98 20.33
C PRO A 87 -19.24 -5.71 21.18
N TRP A 88 -18.00 -5.20 21.27
CA TRP A 88 -17.72 -3.94 21.95
C TRP A 88 -16.98 -2.96 21.03
N ARG A 89 -17.12 -1.68 21.34
CA ARG A 89 -16.49 -0.55 20.67
C ARG A 89 -15.95 0.40 21.72
N ILE A 90 -14.74 0.94 21.50
CA ILE A 90 -14.16 1.96 22.37
C ILE A 90 -14.15 3.30 21.62
N CYS A 91 -14.64 4.36 22.26
CA CYS A 91 -14.72 5.70 21.67
C CYS A 91 -14.10 6.74 22.58
N VAL A 92 -13.70 7.87 22.01
CA VAL A 92 -13.21 9.02 22.78
C VAL A 92 -14.39 9.91 23.12
N ARG A 93 -14.54 10.30 24.39
CA ARG A 93 -15.57 11.24 24.82
C ARG A 93 -15.38 12.57 24.08
N GLN A 94 -16.40 12.99 23.32
CA GLN A 94 -16.42 14.31 22.70
C GLN A 94 -16.97 15.30 23.72
N ASN A 95 -16.15 16.25 24.18
CA ASN A 95 -16.64 17.38 24.97
C ASN A 95 -17.47 18.28 24.04
N VAL A 96 -18.78 18.38 24.32
CA VAL A 96 -19.66 19.36 23.68
C VAL A 96 -19.60 20.65 24.50
N GLU A 97 -18.50 21.39 24.37
CA GLU A 97 -18.41 22.79 24.84
C GLU A 97 -17.44 23.56 23.93
N GLU A 98 -17.96 24.16 22.86
CA GLU A 98 -17.38 25.31 22.16
C GLU A 98 -18.38 25.82 21.11
N HIS A 99 -19.47 26.44 21.59
CA HIS A 99 -20.29 27.41 20.85
C HIS A 99 -20.80 28.39 21.90
N ASN A 100 -20.04 29.45 22.18
CA ASN A 100 -20.50 30.76 22.66
C ASN A 100 -19.29 31.62 23.07
N ASN A 101 -18.62 32.21 22.08
CA ASN A 101 -18.21 33.61 22.14
C ASN A 101 -17.48 33.97 20.86
N GLU A 102 -18.15 34.70 19.98
CA GLU A 102 -17.57 35.79 19.19
C GLU A 102 -18.73 36.58 18.60
N GLY A 103 -19.30 37.44 19.45
CA GLY A 103 -20.06 38.60 19.03
C GLY A 103 -19.17 39.83 19.03
N GLU A 104 -19.50 40.75 18.13
CA GLU A 104 -19.06 42.14 18.01
C GLU A 104 -17.81 42.45 17.17
N GLY A 105 -18.08 42.97 15.96
CA GLY A 105 -17.12 43.78 15.23
C GLY A 105 -17.46 44.07 13.77
N ALA A 106 -18.45 44.95 13.53
CA ALA A 106 -18.63 45.79 12.32
C ALA A 106 -18.79 45.06 10.95
N THR A 107 -19.64 45.44 9.99
CA THR A 107 -20.22 46.74 9.64
C THR A 107 -21.36 46.47 8.65
N ALA A 108 -22.38 47.32 8.67
CA ALA A 108 -23.53 47.32 7.78
C ALA A 108 -23.18 47.46 6.29
N GLN A 109 -24.00 46.85 5.41
CA GLN A 109 -24.89 47.59 4.49
C GLN A 109 -25.64 46.68 3.52
N LYS A 110 -26.97 46.87 3.48
CA LYS A 110 -27.89 46.94 2.32
C LYS A 110 -27.82 45.79 1.30
N SER A 111 -28.91 45.12 0.93
CA SER A 111 -30.14 45.71 0.40
C SER A 111 -31.14 44.61 -0.02
N SER A 112 -32.43 44.91 0.18
CA SER A 112 -33.62 44.63 -0.67
C SER A 112 -33.89 43.20 -1.14
N ASP A 113 -34.98 42.61 -0.64
CA ASP A 113 -36.27 42.45 -1.34
C ASP A 113 -36.22 41.44 -2.50
N PHE A 114 -36.94 40.32 -2.37
CA PHE A 114 -38.27 40.20 -2.99
C PHE A 114 -39.00 38.94 -2.52
N GLN A 115 -40.28 39.12 -2.19
CA GLN A 115 -41.27 38.12 -1.79
C GLN A 115 -41.80 37.32 -2.99
N GLU A 116 -42.02 36.02 -2.73
CA GLU A 116 -43.29 35.28 -2.85
C GLU A 116 -44.21 35.45 -4.09
N ARG A 117 -44.62 34.28 -4.61
CA ARG A 117 -45.93 33.80 -5.15
C ARG A 117 -45.69 32.97 -6.41
N ASP A 118 -45.98 31.68 -6.47
CA ASP A 118 -47.25 30.93 -6.30
C ASP A 118 -48.29 31.16 -7.42
N HIS A 119 -49.02 30.06 -7.72
CA HIS A 119 -49.98 29.76 -8.79
C HIS A 119 -49.36 29.12 -10.06
N GLY A 120 -49.84 28.00 -10.61
CA GLY A 120 -51.04 27.22 -10.34
C GLY A 120 -51.71 26.77 -11.64
N ALA A 121 -51.94 25.45 -11.74
CA ALA A 121 -53.08 24.77 -12.39
C ALA A 121 -53.15 24.50 -13.92
N ALA A 122 -53.82 23.35 -14.16
CA ALA A 122 -54.43 22.76 -15.38
C ALA A 122 -53.48 22.06 -16.36
N GLY A 123 -53.64 20.79 -16.76
CA GLY A 123 -54.77 19.84 -16.67
C GLY A 123 -55.18 19.43 -18.08
N HIS A 124 -55.09 18.13 -18.44
CA HIS A 124 -56.01 17.50 -19.40
C HIS A 124 -55.93 15.97 -19.40
N ASP A 125 -57.14 15.41 -19.33
CA ASP A 125 -57.59 14.02 -19.48
C ASP A 125 -57.37 13.49 -20.91
N SER A 126 -57.25 12.17 -21.05
CA SER A 126 -58.31 11.31 -21.62
C SER A 126 -57.77 9.93 -22.02
N ALA A 127 -58.52 8.92 -21.61
CA ALA A 127 -58.35 7.49 -21.88
C ALA A 127 -58.87 7.08 -23.28
N GLU A 128 -58.47 5.90 -23.74
CA GLU A 128 -59.37 5.03 -24.50
C GLU A 128 -59.00 3.54 -24.34
N THR A 129 -60.05 2.72 -24.26
CA THR A 129 -60.11 1.31 -23.86
C THR A 129 -60.78 0.53 -24.98
N ILE A 130 -60.21 -0.59 -25.46
CA ILE A 130 -60.90 -1.75 -26.08
C ILE A 130 -59.92 -2.94 -25.93
N GLY A 131 -60.20 -4.16 -25.46
CA GLY A 131 -61.43 -4.91 -25.25
C GLY A 131 -61.26 -6.31 -25.88
N THR A 132 -61.75 -7.35 -25.19
CA THR A 132 -62.05 -8.74 -25.61
C THR A 132 -61.04 -9.87 -25.29
N ASP A 133 -61.66 -10.98 -24.87
CA ASP A 133 -61.22 -12.11 -24.05
C ASP A 133 -61.60 -13.43 -24.82
N PRO A 134 -61.68 -14.65 -24.23
CA PRO A 134 -60.70 -15.74 -24.29
C PRO A 134 -61.18 -17.02 -25.03
N SER A 135 -60.31 -18.04 -25.22
CA SER A 135 -60.77 -19.45 -25.38
C SER A 135 -59.68 -20.52 -25.20
N SER A 136 -59.92 -21.46 -24.27
CA SER A 136 -59.78 -22.96 -24.33
C SER A 136 -58.56 -23.60 -25.04
N ASN A 137 -57.88 -24.68 -24.61
CA ASN A 137 -58.43 -25.93 -24.08
C ASN A 137 -57.32 -26.94 -23.65
N SER A 138 -57.62 -27.73 -22.61
CA SER A 138 -57.33 -29.16 -22.34
C SER A 138 -55.97 -29.85 -22.64
N ASN A 139 -55.31 -30.27 -21.54
CA ASN A 139 -55.02 -31.66 -21.09
C ASN A 139 -54.65 -32.77 -22.11
N ARG A 140 -53.51 -33.46 -21.87
CA ARG A 140 -53.42 -34.94 -21.85
C ARG A 140 -52.16 -35.47 -21.12
N MET A 141 -52.41 -36.44 -20.25
CA MET A 141 -51.46 -37.22 -19.42
C MET A 141 -50.67 -38.25 -20.24
N GLY A 142 -49.52 -38.70 -19.71
CA GLY A 142 -48.86 -39.94 -20.15
C GLY A 142 -47.49 -40.22 -19.51
N THR A 143 -47.51 -40.84 -18.32
CA THR A 143 -46.62 -41.92 -17.81
C THR A 143 -45.10 -41.92 -18.09
N GLY A 144 -44.30 -41.95 -17.02
CA GLY A 144 -42.86 -42.27 -17.04
C GLY A 144 -42.53 -43.72 -17.44
N PRO A 145 -41.24 -44.08 -17.56
CA PRO A 145 -40.49 -44.43 -16.36
C PRO A 145 -39.07 -43.83 -16.27
N SER A 146 -38.53 -43.96 -15.07
CA SER A 146 -37.28 -43.48 -14.50
C SER A 146 -36.01 -44.04 -15.19
N SER A 147 -35.03 -43.18 -15.47
CA SER A 147 -33.62 -43.56 -15.55
C SER A 147 -32.68 -42.38 -15.25
N GLU A 148 -31.92 -42.53 -14.16
CA GLU A 148 -30.58 -42.00 -13.88
C GLU A 148 -30.26 -40.52 -14.17
N TRP A 149 -30.25 -39.73 -13.09
CA TRP A 149 -29.72 -38.38 -13.04
C TRP A 149 -28.18 -38.41 -13.07
N THR A 150 -27.59 -38.20 -14.24
CA THR A 150 -26.17 -37.81 -14.37
C THR A 150 -26.08 -36.29 -14.41
N PRO A 151 -25.29 -35.63 -13.54
CA PRO A 151 -25.17 -34.17 -13.59
C PRO A 151 -24.39 -33.77 -14.84
N GLN A 152 -25.11 -33.26 -15.84
CA GLN A 152 -24.54 -32.55 -16.98
C GLN A 152 -23.75 -31.34 -16.46
N ARG A 153 -22.42 -31.45 -16.60
CA ARG A 153 -21.46 -30.38 -16.43
C ARG A 153 -21.91 -29.20 -17.30
N LEU A 154 -22.44 -28.15 -16.66
CA LEU A 154 -22.73 -26.86 -17.30
C LEU A 154 -21.46 -26.35 -17.97
N ALA A 155 -21.41 -26.46 -19.29
CA ALA A 155 -20.37 -25.86 -20.09
C ALA A 155 -20.53 -24.33 -20.01
N THR A 156 -19.58 -23.67 -19.35
CA THR A 156 -19.45 -22.22 -19.35
C THR A 156 -19.17 -21.74 -20.78
N PRO A 157 -19.89 -20.72 -21.30
CA PRO A 157 -19.66 -20.24 -22.66
C PRO A 157 -18.30 -19.54 -22.76
N GLN A 158 -17.35 -20.17 -23.45
CA GLN A 158 -16.12 -19.51 -23.90
C GLN A 158 -16.47 -18.42 -24.90
N ARG A 159 -16.29 -17.14 -24.52
CA ARG A 159 -16.57 -15.99 -25.37
C ARG A 159 -15.28 -15.29 -25.79
N GLN A 160 -15.11 -15.09 -27.10
CA GLN A 160 -13.91 -14.52 -27.70
C GLN A 160 -13.72 -13.04 -27.31
N PRO A 161 -12.51 -12.60 -26.91
CA PRO A 161 -12.25 -11.21 -26.57
C PRO A 161 -12.26 -10.29 -27.81
N ASN A 162 -12.78 -9.07 -27.62
CA ASN A 162 -12.83 -8.01 -28.62
C ASN A 162 -11.42 -7.71 -29.20
N ARG A 163 -11.24 -7.74 -30.53
CA ARG A 163 -9.93 -7.73 -31.22
C ARG A 163 -9.02 -6.55 -30.84
N ALA A 164 -9.57 -5.37 -30.60
CA ALA A 164 -8.79 -4.19 -30.17
C ALA A 164 -8.24 -4.33 -28.74
N ASN A 165 -8.98 -5.00 -27.85
CA ASN A 165 -8.53 -5.26 -26.49
C ASN A 165 -7.51 -6.40 -26.43
N ALA A 166 -7.61 -7.36 -27.37
CA ALA A 166 -6.67 -8.48 -27.51
C ALA A 166 -5.23 -8.00 -27.84
N GLY A 167 -5.08 -6.99 -28.71
CA GLY A 167 -3.77 -6.41 -29.04
C GLY A 167 -3.09 -5.73 -27.84
N ARG A 168 -3.86 -4.98 -27.03
CA ARG A 168 -3.34 -4.33 -25.81
C ARG A 168 -2.99 -5.34 -24.72
N MET A 169 -3.83 -6.38 -24.56
CA MET A 169 -3.61 -7.44 -23.59
C MET A 169 -2.39 -8.32 -23.94
N ALA A 170 -2.10 -8.51 -25.23
CA ALA A 170 -0.91 -9.23 -25.68
C ALA A 170 0.40 -8.54 -25.27
N ALA A 171 0.40 -7.21 -25.16
CA ALA A 171 1.55 -6.41 -24.74
C ALA A 171 1.81 -6.45 -23.22
N TYR A 172 0.81 -6.83 -22.41
CA TYR A 172 0.96 -6.94 -20.97
C TYR A 172 1.83 -8.11 -20.56
N ARG A 173 2.61 -7.93 -19.48
CA ARG A 173 3.42 -8.99 -18.88
C ARG A 173 2.51 -10.15 -18.41
N GLN A 174 3.09 -11.33 -18.34
CA GLN A 174 2.43 -12.58 -17.95
C GLN A 174 2.80 -12.94 -16.52
N LEU A 175 1.82 -13.35 -15.73
CA LEU A 175 2.05 -13.71 -14.32
C LEU A 175 2.95 -14.95 -14.21
N GLU A 176 2.85 -15.87 -15.19
CA GLU A 176 3.64 -17.09 -15.30
C GLU A 176 5.14 -16.82 -15.55
N HIS A 177 5.47 -15.62 -16.04
CA HIS A 177 6.85 -15.18 -16.25
C HIS A 177 7.42 -14.42 -15.04
N PHE A 178 6.66 -14.28 -13.96
CA PHE A 178 7.14 -13.68 -12.74
C PHE A 178 7.94 -14.71 -11.94
N VAL A 179 9.21 -14.40 -11.66
CA VAL A 179 10.08 -15.30 -10.87
C VAL A 179 9.90 -14.98 -9.39
N GLU A 180 9.31 -15.93 -8.67
CA GLU A 180 9.09 -15.85 -7.22
C GLU A 180 10.40 -16.09 -6.45
N GLY A 181 10.60 -15.30 -5.40
CA GLY A 181 11.68 -15.45 -4.43
C GLY A 181 11.28 -14.85 -3.07
N PRO A 182 12.12 -14.99 -2.03
CA PRO A 182 11.77 -14.55 -0.67
C PRO A 182 11.32 -13.08 -0.57
N SER A 183 11.91 -12.20 -1.40
CA SER A 183 11.66 -10.76 -1.39
C SER A 183 10.31 -10.33 -2.00
N ASN A 184 9.68 -11.21 -2.78
CA ASN A 184 8.48 -10.89 -3.57
C ASN A 184 7.37 -11.95 -3.48
N GLN A 185 7.62 -13.06 -2.78
CA GLN A 185 6.71 -14.19 -2.62
C GLN A 185 5.35 -13.77 -2.04
N LEU A 186 5.34 -12.93 -1.00
CA LEU A 186 4.08 -12.47 -0.41
C LEU A 186 3.25 -11.69 -1.44
N ALA A 187 3.87 -10.79 -2.21
CA ALA A 187 3.17 -9.99 -3.21
C ALA A 187 2.60 -10.85 -4.35
N TYR A 188 3.41 -11.78 -4.88
CA TYR A 188 2.96 -12.71 -5.92
C TYR A 188 1.76 -13.54 -5.44
N ARG A 189 1.85 -14.12 -4.24
CA ARG A 189 0.78 -14.95 -3.67
C ARG A 189 -0.48 -14.15 -3.34
N SER A 190 -0.35 -12.93 -2.83
CA SER A 190 -1.49 -12.03 -2.60
C SER A 190 -2.22 -11.69 -3.90
N VAL A 191 -1.48 -11.46 -4.99
CA VAL A 191 -2.08 -11.24 -6.32
C VAL A 191 -2.82 -12.49 -6.79
N CYS A 192 -2.21 -13.68 -6.72
CA CYS A 192 -2.86 -14.93 -7.11
C CYS A 192 -4.15 -15.14 -6.30
N ARG A 193 -4.06 -14.98 -4.97
CA ARG A 193 -5.20 -15.14 -4.06
C ARG A 193 -6.32 -14.14 -4.37
N LEU A 194 -6.01 -12.90 -4.76
CA LEU A 194 -7.01 -11.90 -5.12
C LEU A 194 -7.78 -12.32 -6.38
N LEU A 195 -7.07 -12.89 -7.36
CA LEU A 195 -7.68 -13.38 -8.59
C LEU A 195 -8.56 -14.60 -8.34
N GLU A 196 -8.07 -15.55 -7.55
CA GLU A 196 -8.75 -16.81 -7.20
C GLU A 196 -9.98 -16.62 -6.29
N ASP A 197 -10.07 -15.51 -5.57
CA ASP A 197 -11.17 -15.25 -4.66
C ASP A 197 -12.51 -15.24 -5.42
N PRO A 198 -13.43 -16.19 -5.15
CA PRO A 198 -14.72 -16.24 -5.82
C PRO A 198 -15.66 -15.11 -5.35
N GLN A 199 -15.33 -14.45 -4.23
CA GLN A 199 -16.12 -13.35 -3.70
C GLN A 199 -15.84 -12.08 -4.50
N HIS A 200 -16.92 -11.34 -4.79
CA HIS A 200 -16.81 -10.01 -5.40
C HIS A 200 -16.13 -9.06 -4.40
N ALA A 201 -16.48 -9.11 -3.11
CA ALA A 201 -15.87 -8.29 -2.06
C ALA A 201 -14.75 -9.04 -1.30
N SER A 202 -13.57 -9.17 -1.93
CA SER A 202 -12.41 -9.80 -1.27
C SER A 202 -11.92 -8.93 -0.09
N PRO A 203 -11.67 -9.52 1.10
CA PRO A 203 -11.13 -8.77 2.25
C PRO A 203 -9.71 -8.23 1.99
N MET A 204 -9.04 -8.71 0.95
CA MET A 204 -7.74 -8.18 0.53
C MET A 204 -7.85 -6.93 -0.34
N SER A 205 -9.04 -6.59 -0.86
CA SER A 205 -9.27 -5.43 -1.71
C SER A 205 -9.47 -4.16 -0.84
N PRO A 206 -8.76 -3.05 -1.10
CA PRO A 206 -7.74 -2.90 -2.14
C PRO A 206 -6.42 -3.60 -1.76
N LEU A 207 -5.82 -4.30 -2.72
CA LEU A 207 -4.46 -4.84 -2.60
C LEU A 207 -3.46 -3.78 -3.07
N PHE A 208 -2.69 -3.21 -2.15
CA PHE A 208 -1.69 -2.18 -2.43
C PHE A 208 -0.27 -2.75 -2.41
N LEU A 209 0.39 -2.80 -3.56
CA LEU A 209 1.78 -3.21 -3.70
C LEU A 209 2.70 -1.97 -3.64
N HIS A 210 3.72 -2.00 -2.79
CA HIS A 210 4.70 -0.92 -2.74
C HIS A 210 6.13 -1.41 -2.63
N GLY A 211 7.08 -0.59 -3.04
CA GLY A 211 8.51 -0.91 -3.02
C GLY A 211 9.27 -0.01 -3.98
N ASP A 212 10.58 -0.17 -4.04
CA ASP A 212 11.44 0.64 -4.90
C ASP A 212 11.14 0.46 -6.40
N CYS A 213 11.75 1.29 -7.23
CA CYS A 213 11.65 1.16 -8.68
C CYS A 213 12.23 -0.19 -9.13
N GLY A 214 11.56 -0.86 -10.08
CA GLY A 214 12.10 -2.07 -10.72
C GLY A 214 12.09 -3.34 -9.86
N VAL A 215 11.26 -3.41 -8.80
CA VAL A 215 11.05 -4.64 -7.99
C VAL A 215 9.95 -5.56 -8.52
N GLY A 216 9.23 -5.16 -9.58
CA GLY A 216 8.23 -6.01 -10.24
C GLY A 216 6.76 -5.60 -10.06
N LYS A 217 6.47 -4.43 -9.46
CA LYS A 217 5.10 -3.91 -9.26
C LYS A 217 4.25 -3.93 -10.54
N THR A 218 4.72 -3.25 -11.59
CA THR A 218 4.05 -3.20 -12.90
C THR A 218 3.87 -4.58 -13.54
N HIS A 219 4.84 -5.50 -13.37
CA HIS A 219 4.73 -6.87 -13.89
C HIS A 219 3.58 -7.59 -13.20
N LEU A 220 3.49 -7.53 -11.88
CA LEU A 220 2.41 -8.15 -11.12
C LEU A 220 1.03 -7.56 -11.49
N LEU A 221 0.92 -6.23 -11.61
CA LEU A 221 -0.33 -5.58 -12.03
C LEU A 221 -0.78 -6.00 -13.43
N GLN A 222 0.12 -5.92 -14.41
CA GLN A 222 -0.18 -6.30 -15.79
C GLN A 222 -0.44 -7.81 -15.93
N GLY A 223 0.33 -8.63 -15.21
CA GLY A 223 0.14 -10.07 -15.14
C GLY A 223 -1.21 -10.44 -14.57
N ALA A 224 -1.63 -9.77 -13.48
CA ALA A 224 -2.94 -9.97 -12.89
C ALA A 224 -4.06 -9.60 -13.84
N VAL A 225 -3.96 -8.45 -14.51
CA VAL A 225 -4.94 -7.98 -15.50
C VAL A 225 -5.04 -8.95 -16.68
N ARG A 226 -3.89 -9.43 -17.17
CA ARG A 226 -3.85 -10.41 -18.26
C ARG A 226 -4.46 -11.75 -17.86
N ALA A 227 -4.11 -12.28 -16.69
CA ALA A 227 -4.70 -13.51 -16.17
C ALA A 227 -6.23 -13.35 -15.96
N ALA A 228 -6.64 -12.26 -15.30
CA ALA A 228 -8.04 -11.94 -15.05
C ALA A 228 -8.85 -11.82 -16.35
N SER A 229 -8.28 -11.27 -17.42
CA SER A 229 -8.99 -11.08 -18.70
C SER A 229 -9.43 -12.38 -19.38
N THR A 230 -8.89 -13.53 -18.95
CA THR A 230 -9.33 -14.85 -19.44
C THR A 230 -10.58 -15.36 -18.71
N GLN A 231 -10.86 -14.82 -17.52
CA GLN A 231 -11.96 -15.23 -16.63
C GLN A 231 -13.06 -14.17 -16.54
N PHE A 232 -12.68 -12.90 -16.63
CA PHE A 232 -13.54 -11.74 -16.42
C PHE A 232 -13.62 -10.89 -17.68
N SER A 233 -14.79 -10.28 -17.91
CA SER A 233 -15.04 -9.50 -19.12
C SER A 233 -14.73 -8.01 -18.96
N ARG A 234 -14.68 -7.51 -17.71
CA ARG A 234 -14.55 -6.10 -17.40
C ARG A 234 -13.31 -5.85 -16.54
N VAL A 235 -12.15 -6.00 -17.17
CA VAL A 235 -10.85 -5.78 -16.54
C VAL A 235 -10.18 -4.53 -17.13
N ARG A 236 -9.68 -3.63 -16.28
CA ARG A 236 -8.97 -2.42 -16.70
C ARG A 236 -7.63 -2.28 -15.98
N TYR A 237 -6.65 -1.74 -16.70
CA TYR A 237 -5.37 -1.29 -16.20
C TYR A 237 -5.19 0.19 -16.56
N TYR A 238 -4.72 0.99 -15.61
CA TYR A 238 -4.35 2.38 -15.81
C TYR A 238 -3.01 2.68 -15.13
N SER A 239 -2.20 3.57 -15.69
CA SER A 239 -1.31 4.37 -14.83
C SER A 239 -2.11 5.49 -14.17
N ALA A 240 -1.64 6.02 -13.04
CA ALA A 240 -2.23 7.20 -12.41
C ALA A 240 -2.36 8.39 -13.38
N GLU A 241 -1.39 8.57 -14.27
CA GLU A 241 -1.45 9.59 -15.33
C GLU A 241 -2.58 9.34 -16.32
N GLN A 242 -2.73 8.11 -16.83
CA GLN A 242 -3.82 7.74 -17.74
C GLN A 242 -5.19 7.94 -17.09
N PHE A 243 -5.34 7.54 -15.83
CA PHE A 243 -6.57 7.78 -15.06
C PHE A 243 -6.86 9.28 -14.95
N THR A 244 -5.84 10.09 -14.63
CA THR A 244 -5.97 11.55 -14.54
C THR A 244 -6.45 12.14 -15.87
N ASN A 245 -5.86 11.71 -16.98
CA ASN A 245 -6.20 12.21 -18.31
C ASN A 245 -7.62 11.80 -18.72
N GLU A 246 -8.05 10.57 -18.45
CA GLU A 246 -9.43 10.15 -18.70
C GLU A 246 -10.44 10.91 -17.83
N TYR A 247 -10.13 11.16 -16.56
CA TYR A 247 -10.95 11.99 -15.69
C TYR A 247 -11.09 13.42 -16.23
N ILE A 248 -9.98 14.08 -16.55
CA ILE A 248 -9.99 15.45 -17.11
C ILE A 248 -10.82 15.50 -18.39
N ARG A 249 -10.69 14.49 -19.25
CA ARG A 249 -11.47 14.37 -20.47
C ARG A 249 -12.97 14.25 -20.17
N ALA A 250 -13.36 13.34 -19.28
CA ALA A 250 -14.75 13.13 -18.90
C ALA A 250 -15.39 14.39 -18.28
N VAL A 251 -14.63 15.15 -17.49
CA VAL A 251 -15.08 16.45 -16.95
C VAL A 251 -15.30 17.46 -18.08
N ARG A 252 -14.36 17.58 -19.03
CA ARG A 252 -14.47 18.52 -20.17
C ARG A 252 -15.63 18.18 -21.11
N GLU A 253 -15.88 16.89 -21.33
CA GLU A 253 -16.95 16.40 -22.22
C GLU A 253 -18.32 16.28 -21.50
N HIS A 254 -18.42 16.70 -20.23
CA HIS A 254 -19.60 16.53 -19.38
C HIS A 254 -20.10 15.06 -19.27
N ASP A 255 -19.19 14.09 -19.42
CA ASP A 255 -19.49 12.64 -19.43
C ASP A 255 -18.98 11.93 -18.15
N LEU A 256 -18.87 12.67 -17.04
CA LEU A 256 -18.30 12.16 -15.79
C LEU A 256 -19.11 11.01 -15.19
N GLU A 257 -20.44 11.04 -15.28
CA GLU A 257 -21.26 9.96 -14.71
C GLU A 257 -21.07 8.65 -15.47
N ARG A 258 -20.94 8.69 -16.80
CA ARG A 258 -20.63 7.50 -17.59
C ARG A 258 -19.26 6.95 -17.26
N PHE A 259 -18.26 7.82 -17.06
CA PHE A 259 -16.93 7.41 -16.62
C PHE A 259 -17.00 6.66 -15.27
N ARG A 260 -17.72 7.22 -14.30
CA ARG A 260 -17.96 6.55 -13.00
C ARG A 260 -18.70 5.23 -13.14
N GLN A 261 -19.76 5.19 -13.96
CA GLN A 261 -20.52 3.98 -14.20
C GLN A 261 -19.66 2.88 -14.83
N GLN A 262 -18.77 3.22 -15.77
CA GLN A 262 -17.82 2.25 -16.33
C GLN A 262 -16.95 1.63 -15.24
N LEU A 263 -16.40 2.45 -14.33
CA LEU A 263 -15.53 1.98 -13.24
C LEU A 263 -16.28 1.09 -12.24
N ARG A 264 -17.52 1.44 -11.87
CA ARG A 264 -18.37 0.65 -10.97
C ARG A 264 -18.71 -0.75 -11.49
N THR A 265 -18.69 -0.93 -12.81
CA THR A 265 -19.05 -2.20 -13.44
C THR A 265 -17.88 -3.17 -13.59
N LEU A 266 -16.66 -2.77 -13.21
CA LEU A 266 -15.46 -3.57 -13.41
C LEU A 266 -15.41 -4.75 -12.45
N ASP A 267 -14.91 -5.88 -12.97
CA ASP A 267 -14.58 -7.07 -12.18
C ASP A 267 -13.22 -6.87 -11.48
N LEU A 268 -12.26 -6.27 -12.19
CA LEU A 268 -10.94 -5.93 -11.68
C LEU A 268 -10.43 -4.60 -12.27
N LEU A 269 -9.87 -3.78 -11.39
CA LEU A 269 -9.23 -2.51 -11.73
C LEU A 269 -7.83 -2.47 -11.13
N ALA A 270 -6.82 -2.36 -12.01
CA ALA A 270 -5.43 -2.14 -11.62
C ALA A 270 -5.00 -0.70 -11.90
N ILE A 271 -4.42 -0.02 -10.90
CA ILE A 271 -3.84 1.33 -11.05
C ILE A 271 -2.37 1.31 -10.64
N ASP A 272 -1.48 1.60 -11.58
CA ASP A 272 -0.04 1.69 -11.36
C ASP A 272 0.42 3.12 -11.02
N ASP A 273 1.55 3.23 -10.34
CA ASP A 273 2.19 4.48 -9.93
C ASP A 273 1.28 5.51 -9.24
N VAL A 274 0.42 5.04 -8.32
CA VAL A 274 -0.60 5.83 -7.60
C VAL A 274 -0.02 7.09 -6.91
N HIS A 275 1.27 7.08 -6.57
CA HIS A 275 1.99 8.23 -6.02
C HIS A 275 1.96 9.48 -6.93
N PHE A 276 1.73 9.35 -8.24
CA PHE A 276 1.56 10.49 -9.16
C PHE A 276 0.27 11.30 -8.97
N PHE A 277 -0.66 10.85 -8.10
CA PHE A 277 -1.78 11.69 -7.65
C PHE A 277 -1.37 12.75 -6.62
N SER A 278 -0.15 12.65 -6.07
CA SER A 278 0.40 13.64 -5.15
C SER A 278 0.27 15.05 -5.74
N HIS A 279 -0.20 16.00 -4.92
CA HIS A 279 -0.40 17.41 -5.28
C HIS A 279 -1.50 17.71 -6.32
N LYS A 280 -2.30 16.71 -6.73
CA LYS A 280 -3.46 16.89 -7.62
C LYS A 280 -4.76 16.68 -6.84
N GLU A 281 -5.13 17.63 -5.99
CA GLU A 281 -6.27 17.49 -5.06
C GLU A 281 -7.58 17.06 -5.73
N GLY A 282 -7.94 17.70 -6.85
CA GLY A 282 -9.13 17.32 -7.62
C GLY A 282 -9.10 15.87 -8.12
N THR A 283 -7.94 15.40 -8.57
CA THR A 283 -7.76 13.99 -9.00
C THR A 283 -7.77 13.04 -7.82
N GLN A 284 -7.20 13.41 -6.67
CA GLN A 284 -7.23 12.59 -5.46
C GLN A 284 -8.66 12.39 -4.95
N ASN A 285 -9.48 13.45 -4.97
CA ASN A 285 -10.88 13.35 -4.56
C ASN A 285 -11.67 12.43 -5.49
N GLU A 286 -11.51 12.56 -6.80
CA GLU A 286 -12.18 11.65 -7.74
C GLU A 286 -11.67 10.21 -7.58
N PHE A 287 -10.36 10.01 -7.41
CA PHE A 287 -9.79 8.69 -7.19
C PHE A 287 -10.33 8.05 -5.89
N LEU A 288 -10.51 8.83 -4.82
CA LEU A 288 -11.16 8.37 -3.59
C LEU A 288 -12.61 7.94 -3.86
N HIS A 289 -13.42 8.76 -4.54
CA HIS A 289 -14.79 8.38 -4.91
C HIS A 289 -14.84 7.11 -5.76
N MET A 290 -13.87 6.95 -6.67
CA MET A 290 -13.72 5.74 -7.46
C MET A 290 -13.42 4.52 -6.59
N LEU A 291 -12.47 4.62 -5.65
CA LEU A 291 -12.14 3.52 -4.73
C LEU A 291 -13.37 3.10 -3.92
N ASP A 292 -14.08 4.09 -3.37
CA ASP A 292 -15.27 3.86 -2.55
C ASP A 292 -16.36 3.13 -3.33
N ALA A 293 -16.60 3.56 -4.57
CA ALA A 293 -17.60 2.95 -5.44
C ALA A 293 -17.18 1.53 -5.86
N CYS A 294 -15.92 1.33 -6.24
CA CYS A 294 -15.39 0.02 -6.60
C CYS A 294 -15.49 -0.98 -5.43
N LEU A 295 -15.15 -0.55 -4.21
CA LEU A 295 -15.26 -1.40 -3.02
C LEU A 295 -16.71 -1.77 -2.70
N LEU A 296 -17.63 -0.81 -2.81
CA LEU A 296 -19.05 -1.04 -2.57
C LEU A 296 -19.64 -2.07 -3.56
N HIS A 297 -19.17 -2.05 -4.81
CA HIS A 297 -19.65 -2.96 -5.86
C HIS A 297 -18.88 -4.29 -5.93
N GLY A 298 -17.88 -4.51 -5.07
CA GLY A 298 -17.07 -5.73 -5.10
C GLY A 298 -16.17 -5.81 -6.34
N THR A 299 -15.65 -4.68 -6.81
CA THR A 299 -14.57 -4.66 -7.78
C THR A 299 -13.25 -5.00 -7.08
N LYS A 300 -12.48 -5.93 -7.64
CA LYS A 300 -11.14 -6.25 -7.15
C LYS A 300 -10.18 -5.11 -7.51
N LEU A 301 -9.67 -4.41 -6.50
CA LEU A 301 -8.76 -3.28 -6.67
C LEU A 301 -7.32 -3.73 -6.43
N LEU A 302 -6.45 -3.48 -7.42
CA LEU A 302 -5.01 -3.73 -7.35
C LEU A 302 -4.25 -2.42 -7.60
N LEU A 303 -3.54 -1.95 -6.60
CA LEU A 303 -2.88 -0.65 -6.60
C LEU A 303 -1.37 -0.83 -6.47
N ALA A 304 -0.59 0.05 -7.09
CA ALA A 304 0.86 0.06 -6.91
C ALA A 304 1.44 1.47 -6.70
N GLY A 305 2.48 1.58 -5.89
CA GLY A 305 3.21 2.83 -5.67
C GLY A 305 4.65 2.64 -5.21
N ASP A 306 5.43 3.73 -5.24
CA ASP A 306 6.85 3.74 -4.83
C ASP A 306 7.06 3.86 -3.31
N GLY A 307 5.98 3.83 -2.55
CA GLY A 307 6.02 3.94 -1.10
C GLY A 307 4.72 3.47 -0.47
N HIS A 308 4.76 3.27 0.85
CA HIS A 308 3.58 2.97 1.62
C HIS A 308 2.60 4.16 1.57
N PRO A 309 1.27 3.97 1.46
CA PRO A 309 0.30 5.06 1.33
C PRO A 309 0.45 6.16 2.40
N ASN A 310 0.62 5.77 3.67
CA ASN A 310 0.84 6.70 4.78
C ASN A 310 2.14 7.53 4.71
N ARG A 311 3.09 7.20 3.82
CA ARG A 311 4.33 7.97 3.64
C ARG A 311 4.21 9.04 2.55
N PHE A 312 3.13 9.05 1.78
CA PHE A 312 2.89 10.10 0.79
C PHE A 312 2.37 11.36 1.49
N LYS A 313 3.26 12.32 1.78
CA LYS A 313 2.92 13.56 2.48
C LYS A 313 1.81 14.38 1.79
N ALA A 314 1.68 14.24 0.48
CA ALA A 314 0.73 14.99 -0.34
C ALA A 314 -0.61 14.26 -0.55
N PHE A 315 -0.81 13.08 0.04
CA PHE A 315 -2.09 12.38 -0.02
C PHE A 315 -3.02 12.89 1.07
N SER A 316 -4.30 13.05 0.72
CA SER A 316 -5.34 13.28 1.72
C SER A 316 -5.40 12.11 2.71
N ARG A 317 -5.72 12.41 3.97
CA ARG A 317 -5.84 11.39 5.03
C ARG A 317 -6.86 10.31 4.66
N ALA A 318 -7.97 10.71 4.04
CA ALA A 318 -9.03 9.80 3.59
C ALA A 318 -8.51 8.84 2.51
N LEU A 319 -7.76 9.34 1.53
CA LEU A 319 -7.19 8.51 0.47
C LEU A 319 -6.18 7.50 1.02
N SER A 320 -5.25 7.95 1.85
CA SER A 320 -4.29 7.06 2.52
C SER A 320 -5.00 6.00 3.35
N SER A 321 -6.01 6.40 4.14
CA SER A 321 -6.83 5.47 4.94
C SER A 321 -7.53 4.43 4.07
N ARG A 322 -8.03 4.81 2.89
CA ARG A 322 -8.72 3.86 2.00
C ARG A 322 -7.73 2.89 1.35
N CYS A 323 -6.58 3.36 0.90
CA CYS A 323 -5.54 2.51 0.33
C CYS A 323 -5.01 1.45 1.33
N VAL A 324 -5.03 1.74 2.64
CA VAL A 324 -4.60 0.79 3.68
C VAL A 324 -5.74 -0.03 4.29
N SER A 325 -6.98 0.14 3.82
CA SER A 325 -8.14 -0.58 4.37
C SER A 325 -8.18 -2.07 3.99
N GLY A 326 -7.44 -2.46 2.95
CA GLY A 326 -7.27 -3.84 2.50
C GLY A 326 -5.87 -4.38 2.81
N MET A 327 -5.30 -5.14 1.88
CA MET A 327 -3.96 -5.72 2.04
C MET A 327 -2.88 -4.77 1.52
N VAL A 328 -1.85 -4.49 2.32
CA VAL A 328 -0.68 -3.71 1.89
C VAL A 328 0.55 -4.59 1.92
N VAL A 329 1.26 -4.70 0.80
CA VAL A 329 2.42 -5.58 0.66
C VAL A 329 3.64 -4.82 0.18
N HIS A 330 4.73 -4.94 0.92
CA HIS A 330 6.04 -4.45 0.52
C HIS A 330 6.74 -5.48 -0.38
N ILE A 331 7.33 -5.02 -1.49
CA ILE A 331 8.18 -5.81 -2.38
C ILE A 331 9.62 -5.32 -2.23
N GLU A 332 10.49 -6.23 -1.84
CA GLU A 332 11.90 -5.95 -1.64
C GLU A 332 12.73 -6.30 -2.87
N SER A 333 13.93 -5.71 -2.94
CA SER A 333 14.90 -6.07 -3.97
C SER A 333 15.27 -7.56 -3.90
N PRO A 334 15.31 -8.28 -5.03
CA PRO A 334 15.61 -9.70 -5.04
C PRO A 334 17.03 -10.00 -4.58
N ASP A 335 17.19 -11.12 -3.85
CA ASP A 335 18.49 -11.65 -3.46
C ASP A 335 19.28 -12.19 -4.66
N VAL A 336 20.55 -12.53 -4.47
CA VAL A 336 21.44 -13.00 -5.54
C VAL A 336 20.86 -14.23 -6.26
N ASN A 337 20.27 -15.16 -5.50
CA ASN A 337 19.68 -16.38 -6.06
C ASN A 337 18.46 -16.08 -6.93
N THR A 338 17.53 -15.24 -6.44
CA THR A 338 16.36 -14.81 -7.23
C THR A 338 16.80 -14.00 -8.45
N ARG A 339 17.81 -13.14 -8.33
CA ARG A 339 18.38 -12.40 -9.46
C ARG A 339 18.96 -13.33 -10.53
N LEU A 340 19.67 -14.39 -10.15
CA LEU A 340 20.19 -15.39 -11.08
C LEU A 340 19.05 -16.14 -11.78
N ALA A 341 18.00 -16.52 -11.05
CA ALA A 341 16.81 -17.15 -11.63
C ALA A 341 16.09 -16.21 -12.62
N ILE A 342 15.96 -14.93 -12.27
CA ILE A 342 15.43 -13.88 -13.16
C ILE A 342 16.27 -13.76 -14.43
N VAL A 343 17.59 -13.70 -14.32
CA VAL A 343 18.51 -13.61 -15.48
C VAL A 343 18.33 -14.80 -16.40
N ASN A 344 18.34 -16.02 -15.88
CA ASN A 344 18.18 -17.23 -16.66
C ASN A 344 16.81 -17.29 -17.34
N HIS A 345 15.75 -16.92 -16.63
CA HIS A 345 14.39 -16.86 -17.18
C HIS A 345 14.29 -15.84 -18.33
N LEU A 346 14.77 -14.62 -18.10
CA LEU A 346 14.76 -13.54 -19.09
C LEU A 346 15.65 -13.82 -20.31
N ALA A 347 16.78 -14.50 -20.12
CA ALA A 347 17.67 -14.93 -21.20
C ALA A 347 16.99 -16.00 -22.06
N SER A 348 16.43 -17.03 -21.43
CA SER A 348 15.71 -18.11 -22.11
C SER A 348 14.55 -17.57 -22.95
N ARG A 349 13.79 -16.61 -22.42
CA ARG A 349 12.68 -15.96 -23.15
C ARG A 349 13.13 -15.14 -24.36
N ARG A 350 14.38 -14.68 -24.38
CA ARG A 350 14.99 -14.00 -25.53
C ARG A 350 15.66 -14.97 -26.51
N GLY A 351 15.67 -16.27 -26.20
CA GLY A 351 16.43 -17.27 -26.96
C GLY A 351 17.94 -17.24 -26.71
N LEU A 352 18.40 -16.55 -25.66
CA LEU A 352 19.80 -16.50 -25.29
C LEU A 352 20.15 -17.69 -24.40
N ARG A 353 21.17 -18.46 -24.78
CA ARG A 353 21.74 -19.51 -23.92
C ARG A 353 22.96 -18.94 -23.19
N LEU A 354 22.82 -18.66 -21.90
CA LEU A 354 23.93 -18.22 -21.07
C LEU A 354 24.65 -19.43 -20.48
N GLU A 355 25.98 -19.45 -20.50
CA GLU A 355 26.73 -20.36 -19.62
C GLU A 355 26.47 -20.03 -18.14
N PRO A 356 26.50 -21.01 -17.22
CA PRO A 356 26.25 -20.76 -15.80
C PRO A 356 27.16 -19.66 -15.23
N ALA A 357 28.45 -19.67 -15.57
CA ALA A 357 29.39 -18.65 -15.15
C ALA A 357 29.08 -17.27 -15.76
N ALA A 358 28.60 -17.23 -17.00
CA ALA A 358 28.19 -15.99 -17.66
C ALA A 358 26.94 -15.39 -17.00
N ALA A 359 25.96 -16.21 -16.61
CA ALA A 359 24.78 -15.77 -15.89
C ALA A 359 25.13 -15.19 -14.51
N THR A 360 26.00 -15.86 -13.74
CA THR A 360 26.53 -15.34 -12.47
C THR A 360 27.22 -14.00 -12.68
N LEU A 361 28.07 -13.90 -13.72
CA LEU A 361 28.76 -12.65 -14.03
C LEU A 361 27.78 -11.52 -14.34
N VAL A 362 26.72 -11.77 -15.11
CA VAL A 362 25.67 -10.76 -15.36
C VAL A 362 25.09 -10.23 -14.05
N VAL A 363 24.76 -11.12 -13.09
CA VAL A 363 24.24 -10.74 -11.77
C VAL A 363 25.27 -9.92 -10.98
N GLU A 364 26.54 -10.30 -10.99
CA GLU A 364 27.60 -9.53 -10.32
C GLU A 364 27.78 -8.13 -10.91
N ARG A 365 27.61 -7.96 -12.23
CA ARG A 365 27.78 -6.66 -12.90
C ARG A 365 26.61 -5.70 -12.78
N THR A 366 25.47 -6.16 -12.28
CA THR A 366 24.20 -5.42 -12.34
C THR A 366 23.59 -5.23 -10.95
N LEU A 367 24.35 -4.64 -10.03
CA LEU A 367 23.97 -4.50 -8.61
C LEU A 367 22.64 -3.75 -8.33
N GLY A 368 22.04 -3.11 -9.33
CA GLY A 368 20.77 -2.41 -9.17
C GLY A 368 19.53 -3.28 -9.43
N THR A 369 18.53 -2.64 -10.05
CA THR A 369 17.15 -3.17 -10.13
C THR A 369 16.99 -4.26 -11.19
N VAL A 370 15.84 -4.96 -11.21
CA VAL A 370 15.53 -5.92 -12.28
C VAL A 370 15.54 -5.26 -13.68
N ARG A 371 15.27 -3.94 -13.76
CA ARG A 371 15.40 -3.20 -15.03
C ARG A 371 16.84 -3.15 -15.54
N GLU A 372 17.83 -3.10 -14.64
CA GLU A 372 19.25 -3.17 -15.03
C GLU A 372 19.61 -4.56 -15.56
N LEU A 373 19.06 -5.63 -14.96
CA LEU A 373 19.21 -7.01 -15.46
C LEU A 373 18.61 -7.14 -16.87
N GLU A 374 17.37 -6.66 -17.06
CA GLU A 374 16.73 -6.64 -18.37
C GLU A 374 17.57 -5.85 -19.39
N GLY A 375 18.08 -4.68 -19.02
CA GLY A 375 18.93 -3.84 -19.89
C GLY A 375 20.26 -4.48 -20.23
N ALA A 376 20.91 -5.18 -19.29
CA ALA A 376 22.14 -5.93 -19.52
C ALA A 376 21.91 -7.07 -20.51
N LEU A 377 20.84 -7.84 -20.35
CA LEU A 377 20.47 -8.91 -21.28
C LEU A 377 20.10 -8.38 -22.67
N THR A 378 19.42 -7.24 -22.75
CA THR A 378 19.14 -6.59 -24.05
C THR A 378 20.43 -6.18 -24.77
N ARG A 379 21.43 -5.66 -24.04
CA ARG A 379 22.75 -5.35 -24.63
C ARG A 379 23.49 -6.61 -25.09
N LEU A 380 23.42 -7.69 -24.31
CA LEU A 380 24.03 -8.96 -24.67
C LEU A 380 23.38 -9.59 -25.91
N ASP A 381 22.05 -9.55 -26.01
CA ASP A 381 21.33 -9.99 -27.21
C ASP A 381 21.79 -9.22 -28.45
N ALA A 382 21.83 -7.89 -28.36
CA ALA A 382 22.27 -7.05 -29.47
C ALA A 382 23.72 -7.36 -29.90
N MET A 383 24.64 -7.53 -28.95
CA MET A 383 26.04 -7.84 -29.27
C MET A 383 26.21 -9.26 -29.84
N SER A 384 25.51 -10.24 -29.27
CA SER A 384 25.51 -11.62 -29.76
C SER A 384 25.12 -11.72 -31.23
N ARG A 385 24.10 -10.95 -31.63
CA ARG A 385 23.62 -10.90 -33.02
C ARG A 385 24.58 -10.17 -33.95
N LEU A 386 25.23 -9.12 -33.46
CA LEU A 386 26.19 -8.34 -34.27
C LEU A 386 27.46 -9.15 -34.59
N GLU A 387 27.96 -9.92 -33.62
CA GLU A 387 29.20 -10.68 -33.76
C GLU A 387 28.99 -12.07 -34.40
N ASN A 388 27.74 -12.50 -34.64
CA ASN A 388 27.39 -13.90 -34.97
C ASN A 388 28.02 -14.89 -34.00
N SER A 389 28.11 -14.51 -32.72
CA SER A 389 28.80 -15.24 -31.66
C SER A 389 28.01 -16.47 -31.20
N GLY A 390 27.73 -17.41 -32.12
CA GLY A 390 27.03 -18.67 -31.85
C GLY A 390 25.71 -18.54 -31.08
N ASP A 391 25.18 -19.69 -30.64
CA ASP A 391 23.95 -19.74 -29.83
C ASP A 391 24.22 -19.52 -28.32
N VAL A 392 25.49 -19.61 -27.89
CA VAL A 392 25.88 -19.66 -26.47
C VAL A 392 26.72 -18.45 -26.07
N ILE A 393 26.24 -17.70 -25.09
CA ILE A 393 26.90 -16.54 -24.50
C ILE A 393 27.80 -16.99 -23.35
N GLY A 394 29.11 -16.91 -23.57
CA GLY A 394 30.13 -17.17 -22.57
C GLY A 394 30.64 -15.91 -21.85
N LEU A 395 31.53 -16.12 -20.88
CA LEU A 395 32.12 -15.07 -20.03
C LEU A 395 32.79 -13.93 -20.82
N GLN A 396 33.42 -14.26 -21.95
CA GLN A 396 34.14 -13.29 -22.80
C GLN A 396 33.18 -12.23 -23.36
N LEU A 397 32.03 -12.66 -23.89
CA LEU A 397 31.02 -11.75 -24.45
C LEU A 397 30.40 -10.88 -23.35
N VAL A 398 30.12 -11.47 -22.18
CA VAL A 398 29.60 -10.72 -21.03
C VAL A 398 30.60 -9.65 -20.55
N THR A 399 31.87 -10.02 -20.43
CA THR A 399 32.94 -9.10 -20.01
C THR A 399 33.22 -8.02 -21.06
N ARG A 400 33.09 -8.31 -22.35
CA ARG A 400 33.23 -7.27 -23.37
C ARG A 400 32.05 -6.30 -23.36
N THR A 401 30.82 -6.83 -23.28
CA THR A 401 29.59 -6.06 -23.45
C THR A 401 29.23 -5.23 -22.22
N LEU A 402 29.38 -5.82 -21.03
CA LEU A 402 29.06 -5.15 -19.76
C LEU A 402 30.29 -4.46 -19.16
N GLY A 403 31.42 -4.46 -19.88
CA GLY A 403 32.72 -3.99 -19.43
C GLY A 403 33.46 -5.04 -18.59
N ALA A 404 34.72 -4.76 -18.23
CA ALA A 404 35.38 -5.52 -17.17
C ALA A 404 34.54 -5.47 -15.89
N ALA A 405 34.82 -6.32 -14.90
CA ALA A 405 34.21 -6.09 -13.60
C ALA A 405 34.47 -4.62 -13.30
N ALA A 406 33.53 -3.93 -12.65
CA ALA A 406 34.01 -3.00 -11.66
C ALA A 406 34.90 -3.89 -10.80
N THR A 407 36.20 -3.96 -11.12
CA THR A 407 37.21 -4.42 -10.18
C THR A 407 36.80 -3.65 -8.95
N PRO A 408 36.46 -4.31 -7.83
CA PRO A 408 36.16 -3.58 -6.62
C PRO A 408 37.42 -2.78 -6.35
N ARG A 409 37.44 -1.55 -6.84
CA ARG A 409 38.50 -0.62 -6.55
C ARG A 409 38.17 -0.33 -5.11
N PRO A 410 39.06 -0.67 -4.16
CA PRO A 410 38.75 -0.54 -2.75
C PRO A 410 38.16 0.85 -2.53
N VAL A 411 36.93 0.90 -1.99
CA VAL A 411 36.18 2.15 -1.80
C VAL A 411 37.14 3.14 -1.17
N ARG A 412 37.43 4.24 -1.86
CA ARG A 412 38.45 5.15 -1.35
C ARG A 412 37.85 5.86 -0.14
N PRO A 413 38.61 6.03 0.95
CA PRO A 413 38.13 6.74 2.12
C PRO A 413 37.60 8.15 1.79
N ALA A 414 38.20 8.79 0.78
CA ALA A 414 37.76 10.08 0.28
C ALA A 414 36.32 10.07 -0.28
N ASP A 415 35.91 9.00 -0.96
CA ASP A 415 34.59 8.91 -1.59
C ASP A 415 33.49 8.81 -0.53
N VAL A 416 33.74 8.03 0.53
CA VAL A 416 32.84 7.94 1.70
C VAL A 416 32.72 9.30 2.39
N VAL A 417 33.84 9.97 2.65
CA VAL A 417 33.85 11.29 3.31
C VAL A 417 33.11 12.32 2.46
N ASN A 418 33.32 12.35 1.15
CA ASN A 418 32.63 13.27 0.24
C ASN A 418 31.11 12.98 0.21
N ALA A 419 30.71 11.72 0.11
CA ALA A 419 29.29 11.33 0.13
C ALA A 419 28.58 11.75 1.43
N VAL A 420 29.26 11.64 2.58
CA VAL A 420 28.75 12.12 3.87
C VAL A 420 28.63 13.64 3.90
N CYS A 421 29.65 14.35 3.41
CA CYS A 421 29.67 15.81 3.32
C CYS A 421 28.51 16.34 2.48
N GLU A 422 28.26 15.73 1.31
CA GLU A 422 27.15 16.07 0.43
C GLU A 422 25.79 15.80 1.10
N ALA A 423 25.63 14.62 1.72
CA ALA A 423 24.37 14.22 2.31
C ALA A 423 23.95 15.08 3.51
N LEU A 424 24.92 15.60 4.27
CA LEU A 424 24.68 16.42 5.45
C LEU A 424 24.92 17.92 5.22
N ASN A 425 25.26 18.30 3.99
CA ASN A 425 25.62 19.66 3.59
C ASN A 425 26.67 20.27 4.54
N ILE A 426 27.78 19.55 4.75
CA ILE A 426 28.91 19.96 5.59
C ILE A 426 30.16 20.04 4.71
N PRO A 427 30.92 21.15 4.73
CA PRO A 427 32.16 21.22 3.99
C PRO A 427 33.23 20.29 4.61
N ARG A 428 34.05 19.66 3.77
CA ARG A 428 35.02 18.64 4.18
C ARG A 428 35.97 19.09 5.30
N HIS A 429 36.41 20.35 5.27
CA HIS A 429 37.31 20.90 6.29
C HIS A 429 36.66 20.98 7.68
N GLU A 430 35.33 21.17 7.77
CA GLU A 430 34.62 21.16 9.05
C GLU A 430 34.49 19.75 9.64
N LEU A 431 34.26 18.75 8.78
CA LEU A 431 34.22 17.35 9.18
C LEU A 431 35.56 16.91 9.78
N LEU A 432 36.67 17.33 9.14
CA LEU A 432 38.03 17.07 9.60
C LEU A 432 38.49 17.99 10.75
N GLY A 433 37.87 19.16 10.93
CA GLY A 433 38.20 20.14 11.97
C GLY A 433 37.69 19.78 13.36
N ASN A 434 37.94 20.60 14.39
CA ASN A 434 37.64 20.25 15.79
C ASN A 434 36.24 20.59 16.31
N SER A 435 35.32 21.01 15.42
CA SER A 435 33.97 21.42 15.83
C SER A 435 33.19 20.27 16.47
N ARG A 436 32.50 20.56 17.59
CA ARG A 436 31.65 19.61 18.31
C ARG A 436 30.17 19.77 17.99
N HIS A 437 29.83 20.57 16.97
CA HIS A 437 28.44 20.76 16.56
C HIS A 437 27.75 19.41 16.29
N ARG A 438 26.48 19.28 16.68
CA ARG A 438 25.72 18.01 16.61
C ARG A 438 25.78 17.37 15.22
N ARG A 439 25.56 18.17 14.17
CA ARG A 439 25.59 17.74 12.76
C ARG A 439 26.96 17.22 12.34
N ILE A 440 28.04 17.86 12.78
CA ILE A 440 29.41 17.46 12.44
C ILE A 440 29.81 16.19 13.20
N THR A 441 29.38 16.06 14.46
CA THR A 441 29.60 14.85 15.26
C THR A 441 28.84 13.65 14.67
N LEU A 442 27.62 13.86 14.18
CA LEU A 442 26.85 12.87 13.42
C LEU A 442 27.59 12.48 12.13
N ALA A 443 28.03 13.46 11.33
CA ALA A 443 28.78 13.21 10.10
C ALA A 443 30.02 12.35 10.33
N ARG A 444 30.79 12.64 11.39
CA ARG A 444 31.95 11.82 11.77
C ARG A 444 31.56 10.41 12.19
N GLY A 445 30.47 10.26 12.94
CA GLY A 445 29.95 8.95 13.34
C GLY A 445 29.54 8.10 12.13
N VAL A 446 28.77 8.69 11.21
CA VAL A 446 28.34 8.04 9.97
C VAL A 446 29.53 7.70 9.08
N SER A 447 30.50 8.61 8.95
CA SER A 447 31.74 8.36 8.20
C SER A 447 32.52 7.19 8.80
N ALA A 448 32.68 7.16 10.13
CA ALA A 448 33.40 6.10 10.82
C ALA A 448 32.73 4.72 10.64
N TYR A 449 31.41 4.69 10.75
CA TYR A 449 30.61 3.49 10.52
C TYR A 449 30.75 2.98 9.08
N LEU A 450 30.57 3.86 8.09
CA LEU A 450 30.66 3.48 6.68
C LEU A 450 32.08 3.13 6.24
N LEU A 451 33.11 3.85 6.72
CA LEU A 451 34.50 3.49 6.44
C LEU A 451 34.82 2.10 7.00
N ARG A 452 34.30 1.76 8.17
CA ARG A 452 34.52 0.42 8.75
C ARG A 452 33.80 -0.69 7.97
N ASP A 453 32.65 -0.38 7.39
CA ASP A 453 31.82 -1.35 6.67
C ASP A 453 32.24 -1.51 5.20
N LEU A 454 32.64 -0.43 4.54
CA LEU A 454 32.94 -0.39 3.11
C LEU A 454 34.43 -0.50 2.77
N THR A 455 35.33 -0.42 3.76
CA THR A 455 36.78 -0.49 3.55
C THR A 455 37.45 -1.48 4.49
N THR A 456 38.69 -1.87 4.21
CA THR A 456 39.50 -2.74 5.07
C THR A 456 40.26 -2.00 6.16
N LEU A 457 39.99 -0.70 6.37
CA LEU A 457 40.74 0.13 7.32
C LEU A 457 40.52 -0.31 8.77
N SER A 458 41.62 -0.28 9.53
CA SER A 458 41.65 -0.43 10.97
C SER A 458 41.19 0.86 11.68
N TRP A 459 40.76 0.75 12.94
CA TRP A 459 40.30 1.92 13.72
C TRP A 459 41.33 3.06 13.82
N PRO A 460 42.64 2.81 13.98
CA PRO A 460 43.67 3.84 13.89
C PRO A 460 43.70 4.55 12.53
N GLU A 461 43.59 3.80 11.42
CA GLU A 461 43.60 4.36 10.08
C GLU A 461 42.33 5.18 9.79
N ILE A 462 41.15 4.71 10.24
CA ILE A 462 39.90 5.48 10.15
C ILE A 462 40.01 6.77 10.96
N ALA A 463 40.64 6.73 12.14
CA ALA A 463 40.87 7.93 12.94
C ALA A 463 41.77 8.94 12.22
N HIS A 464 42.84 8.47 11.59
CA HIS A 464 43.71 9.30 10.76
C HIS A 464 42.95 9.94 9.58
N GLN A 465 42.13 9.17 8.85
CA GLN A 465 41.31 9.67 7.74
C GLN A 465 40.29 10.74 8.16
N LEU A 466 39.83 10.72 9.42
CA LEU A 466 38.88 11.68 9.99
C LEU A 466 39.57 12.81 10.80
N GLY A 467 40.90 12.92 10.74
CA GLY A 467 41.67 13.93 11.46
C GLY A 467 41.57 13.78 12.99
N ARG A 468 41.55 12.55 13.52
CA ARG A 468 41.47 12.24 14.95
C ARG A 468 42.71 11.51 15.44
N GLU A 469 43.25 11.96 16.57
CA GLU A 469 44.40 11.33 17.22
C GLU A 469 44.04 10.03 17.95
N ARG A 470 42.85 9.99 18.58
CA ARG A 470 42.41 8.84 19.41
C ARG A 470 41.38 8.00 18.66
N HIS A 471 41.75 6.77 18.31
CA HIS A 471 40.84 5.82 17.64
C HIS A 471 39.63 5.42 18.48
N SER A 472 39.73 5.44 19.82
CA SER A 472 38.63 5.14 20.73
C SER A 472 37.44 6.08 20.56
N THR A 473 37.69 7.34 20.21
CA THR A 473 36.64 8.34 19.94
C THR A 473 35.84 8.00 18.69
N VAL A 474 36.52 7.53 17.65
CA VAL A 474 35.92 7.17 16.36
C VAL A 474 35.16 5.86 16.48
N HIS A 475 35.73 4.87 17.16
CA HIS A 475 35.06 3.62 17.49
C HIS A 475 33.79 3.84 18.32
N GLY A 476 33.87 4.68 19.35
CA GLY A 476 32.71 5.05 20.16
C GLY A 476 31.63 5.78 19.36
N ALA A 477 32.02 6.62 18.40
CA ALA A 477 31.07 7.28 17.49
C ALA A 477 30.39 6.29 16.55
N ALA A 478 31.12 5.34 15.95
CA ALA A 478 30.56 4.29 15.11
C ALA A 478 29.57 3.40 15.88
N LYS A 479 29.92 2.99 17.12
CA LYS A 479 29.02 2.22 18.00
C LYS A 479 27.70 2.94 18.28
N ARG A 480 27.72 4.26 18.45
CA ARG A 480 26.49 5.05 18.63
C ARG A 480 25.59 5.01 17.40
N ILE A 481 26.18 5.05 16.20
CA ILE A 481 25.42 4.91 14.95
C ILE A 481 24.82 3.51 14.85
N THR A 482 25.57 2.46 15.18
CA THR A 482 25.05 1.09 15.21
C THR A 482 23.85 0.97 16.14
N LYS A 483 23.94 1.50 17.36
CA LYS A 483 22.83 1.49 18.32
C LYS A 483 21.62 2.30 17.84
N ALA A 484 21.86 3.45 17.21
CA ALA A 484 20.79 4.26 16.63
C ALA A 484 20.06 3.54 15.47
N LEU A 485 20.76 2.68 14.72
CA LEU A 485 20.14 1.83 13.70
C LEU A 485 19.30 0.71 14.30
N GLU A 486 19.77 0.08 15.38
CA GLU A 486 19.03 -0.98 16.09
C GLU A 486 17.72 -0.46 16.70
N LEU A 487 17.72 0.79 17.16
CA LEU A 487 16.57 1.46 17.77
C LEU A 487 15.70 2.23 16.75
N ASP A 488 16.04 2.17 15.46
CA ASP A 488 15.41 2.92 14.36
C ASP A 488 15.22 4.42 14.69
N GLU A 489 16.24 5.02 15.32
CA GLU A 489 16.22 6.41 15.75
C GLU A 489 16.17 7.36 14.56
N SER A 490 15.42 8.45 14.71
CA SER A 490 15.37 9.51 13.71
C SER A 490 16.34 10.64 14.04
N THR A 491 16.94 11.22 13.00
CA THR A 491 17.93 12.29 13.08
C THR A 491 17.49 13.47 12.24
N GLN A 492 17.65 14.67 12.80
CA GLN A 492 17.56 15.93 12.05
C GLN A 492 18.89 16.15 11.31
N ALA A 493 19.02 15.50 10.16
CA ALA A 493 20.25 15.47 9.37
C ALA A 493 20.44 16.75 8.53
N LEU A 494 19.34 17.33 8.04
CA LEU A 494 19.30 18.54 7.22
C LEU A 494 18.28 19.52 7.81
N PRO A 495 18.62 20.83 7.92
CA PRO A 495 17.72 21.83 8.51
C PRO A 495 16.39 22.00 7.75
N GLU A 496 16.35 21.63 6.47
CA GLU A 496 15.18 21.82 5.59
C GLU A 496 14.29 20.57 5.43
N GLN A 497 14.69 19.39 5.93
CA GLN A 497 14.01 18.12 5.60
C GLN A 497 13.31 17.41 6.78
N GLY A 498 13.34 17.99 7.97
CA GLY A 498 12.74 17.38 9.18
C GLY A 498 13.51 16.16 9.67
N GLU A 499 12.87 15.34 10.51
CA GLU A 499 13.45 14.11 11.04
C GLU A 499 13.53 13.01 9.97
N VAL A 500 14.72 12.46 9.76
CA VAL A 500 15.00 11.38 8.82
C VAL A 500 15.44 10.14 9.62
N PRO A 501 14.85 8.96 9.40
CA PRO A 501 15.33 7.72 10.00
C PRO A 501 16.81 7.47 9.71
N MET A 502 17.58 7.08 10.73
CA MET A 502 19.04 6.86 10.61
C MET A 502 19.38 5.88 9.48
N ARG A 503 18.57 4.84 9.30
CA ARG A 503 18.75 3.83 8.26
C ARG A 503 18.68 4.42 6.85
N LEU A 504 17.70 5.28 6.59
CA LEU A 504 17.56 5.94 5.28
C LEU A 504 18.73 6.88 4.97
N LEU A 505 19.25 7.58 5.98
CA LEU A 505 20.43 8.42 5.82
C LEU A 505 21.65 7.57 5.43
N ILE A 506 21.90 6.47 6.14
CA ILE A 506 23.03 5.59 5.87
C ILE A 506 22.90 4.94 4.48
N ASP A 507 21.72 4.43 4.12
CA ASP A 507 21.51 3.79 2.82
C ASP A 507 21.67 4.76 1.65
N ARG A 508 21.28 6.03 1.85
CA ARG A 508 21.52 7.10 0.86
C ARG A 508 23.01 7.39 0.71
N VAL A 509 23.73 7.58 1.81
CA VAL A 509 25.18 7.88 1.77
C VAL A 509 25.96 6.70 1.20
N ARG A 510 25.63 5.46 1.61
CA ARG A 510 26.23 4.23 1.12
C ARG A 510 26.09 4.13 -0.40
N ARG A 511 24.89 4.35 -0.93
CA ARG A 511 24.65 4.34 -2.38
C ARG A 511 25.48 5.40 -3.10
N ASN A 512 25.55 6.63 -2.58
CA ASN A 512 26.35 7.69 -3.19
C ASN A 512 27.85 7.35 -3.19
N ALA A 513 28.37 6.80 -2.09
CA ALA A 513 29.76 6.39 -1.98
C ALA A 513 30.12 5.27 -2.98
N LEU A 514 29.22 4.30 -3.18
CA LEU A 514 29.39 3.23 -4.16
C LEU A 514 29.14 3.69 -5.61
N GLN A 515 28.36 4.75 -5.82
CA GLN A 515 28.12 5.31 -7.16
C GLN A 515 29.24 6.26 -7.62
N ALA A 516 29.98 6.88 -6.71
CA ALA A 516 31.19 7.65 -7.02
C ALA A 516 32.26 6.80 -7.74
N GLU A 517 32.18 5.47 -7.65
CA GLU A 517 32.99 4.50 -8.41
C GLU A 517 32.77 4.57 -9.93
N ARG A 518 31.67 5.18 -10.39
CA ARG A 518 31.25 5.20 -11.81
C ARG A 518 31.57 6.49 -12.56
N ARG A 519 32.09 7.52 -11.87
CA ARG A 519 32.56 8.79 -12.49
C ARG A 519 34.08 8.76 -12.59
#